data_AF-A0A0S7CZ92-F1
#
_entry.id   AF-A0A0S7CZ92-F1
#
_cell.length_a   1.000
_cell.length_b   1.000
_cell.length_c   1.000
_cell.angle_alpha   90.00
_cell.angle_beta   90.00
_cell.angle_gamma   90.00
#
_symmetry.space_group_name_H-M   'P 1'
#
loop_
_entity.id
_entity.type
_entity.pdbx_description
1 polymer ?
#
loop_
_entity_poly.entity_id
_entity_poly.type
_entity_poly.pdbx_seq_one_letter_code
_entity_poly.pdbx_strand_id
1 'polypeptide(L)'
;MELARALYQTRDFPGAVTVLKGLVANTPDVLTLDFAHAVWLLLHALLPTSPGANVLKAVLQDARRRLVAAALGIQPGEPAHLGESAVRDELDVLQLYLDAQNGSWPSANTELFQRLCHSQLVDPGLRSEGHPPPPTQAGVLLMALVSQGLAVSGRFADAVALSTLALEAVGRLPRCPVDFHSTVLTIHGSNLIWRGQWGGPEMFCAGSSSFSNRMSYFGGSAHLYRALVLARQGSLELACEQFRQAKARLDEADPDGLLPPALGGLAAAAWLLGDVNQVRRALAAYDSRASGGNYLASQLAESYSSAARSVLIGAEHSHRKLLQLAGSAAKKGHRALEMLNLGLAARTGTRGDRQLGAGVSELVWSVESGMPSGQEAGQEMGTGQVGIGEPQQALDQEEAFVFDEPHPASPEAGSSVLPGVVKLSQREREVTALVASGLSSAEVAARLGIAVNTVNAHLQRVYGKLGVSRRQKLSELWDELAKPEE
;
A
#
# COMPACT_ATOMS: atom_id res chain seq x y z
N MET A 1 -12.71 25.85 6.74
CA MET A 1 -12.13 24.55 6.35
C MET A 1 -11.00 24.70 5.34
N GLU A 2 -11.19 25.41 4.22
CA GLU A 2 -10.15 25.57 3.18
C GLU A 2 -8.82 26.13 3.72
N LEU A 3 -8.84 27.15 4.59
CA LEU A 3 -7.61 27.65 5.23
C LEU A 3 -6.90 26.55 6.03
N ALA A 4 -7.63 25.80 6.85
CA ALA A 4 -7.04 24.70 7.61
C ALA A 4 -6.47 23.60 6.70
N ARG A 5 -7.14 23.32 5.58
CA ARG A 5 -6.66 22.37 4.58
C ARG A 5 -5.41 22.89 3.88
N ALA A 6 -5.35 24.17 3.55
CA ALA A 6 -4.16 24.80 3.01
C ALA A 6 -3.00 24.70 4.01
N LEU A 7 -3.23 25.01 5.29
CA LEU A 7 -2.22 24.87 6.35
C LEU A 7 -1.77 23.42 6.54
N TYR A 8 -2.70 22.47 6.52
CA TYR A 8 -2.40 21.04 6.56
C TYR A 8 -1.55 20.62 5.36
N GLN A 9 -1.93 21.05 4.15
CA GLN A 9 -1.19 20.80 2.91
C GLN A 9 0.16 21.52 2.86
N THR A 10 0.32 22.68 3.50
CA THR A 10 1.59 23.37 3.66
C THR A 10 2.35 22.94 4.92
N ARG A 11 1.90 21.89 5.62
CA ARG A 11 2.58 21.26 6.77
C ARG A 11 2.64 22.13 8.02
N ASP A 12 1.87 23.19 8.09
CA ASP A 12 1.66 23.93 9.32
C ASP A 12 0.58 23.21 10.16
N PHE A 13 0.93 22.04 10.69
CA PHE A 13 0.04 21.25 11.54
C PHE A 13 -0.43 22.03 12.77
N PRO A 14 0.44 22.75 13.52
CA PRO A 14 -0.02 23.59 14.64
C PRO A 14 -1.03 24.67 14.21
N GLY A 15 -0.79 25.33 13.07
CA GLY A 15 -1.71 26.31 12.50
C GLY A 15 -3.04 25.67 12.08
N ALA A 16 -2.99 24.54 11.37
CA ALA A 16 -4.17 23.77 10.97
C ALA A 16 -5.00 23.35 12.20
N VAL A 17 -4.34 22.78 13.22
CA VAL A 17 -4.97 22.40 14.49
C VAL A 17 -5.61 23.61 15.18
N THR A 18 -4.95 24.76 15.20
CA THR A 18 -5.48 25.98 15.82
C THR A 18 -6.77 26.43 15.12
N VAL A 19 -6.75 26.51 13.78
CA VAL A 19 -7.93 26.88 12.99
C VAL A 19 -9.06 25.86 13.16
N LEU A 20 -8.75 24.56 13.12
CA LEU A 20 -9.74 23.50 13.20
C LEU A 20 -10.35 23.36 14.59
N LYS A 21 -9.57 23.50 15.66
CA LYS A 21 -10.10 23.53 17.04
C LYS A 21 -11.10 24.67 17.21
N GLY A 22 -10.76 25.87 16.74
CA GLY A 22 -11.66 27.02 16.78
C GLY A 22 -12.93 26.80 15.93
N LEU A 23 -12.77 26.26 14.73
CA LEU A 23 -13.89 25.93 13.85
C LEU A 23 -14.82 24.91 14.50
N VAL A 24 -14.28 23.77 14.94
CA VAL A 24 -15.04 22.72 15.60
C VAL A 24 -15.75 23.33 16.80
N ALA A 25 -15.04 23.94 17.76
CA ALA A 25 -15.60 24.47 19.00
C ALA A 25 -16.74 25.49 18.79
N ASN A 26 -16.63 26.36 17.78
CA ASN A 26 -17.55 27.50 17.62
C ASN A 26 -18.65 27.29 16.55
N THR A 27 -18.66 26.18 15.81
CA THR A 27 -19.70 25.93 14.79
C THR A 27 -21.07 25.64 15.44
N PRO A 28 -22.11 26.45 15.18
CA PRO A 28 -23.44 26.20 15.76
C PRO A 28 -24.17 25.05 15.05
N ASP A 29 -23.95 24.89 13.75
CA ASP A 29 -24.60 23.86 12.92
C ASP A 29 -23.80 22.56 12.90
N VAL A 30 -23.94 21.78 13.97
CA VAL A 30 -23.23 20.50 14.16
C VAL A 30 -23.91 19.30 13.50
N LEU A 31 -25.08 19.48 12.88
CA LEU A 31 -25.84 18.44 12.18
C LEU A 31 -25.43 18.28 10.71
N THR A 32 -24.37 18.96 10.29
CA THR A 32 -23.84 18.93 8.93
C THR A 32 -22.67 17.97 8.77
N LEU A 33 -22.55 17.35 7.60
CA LEU A 33 -21.37 16.54 7.25
C LEU A 33 -20.08 17.37 7.26
N ASP A 34 -20.15 18.67 6.97
CA ASP A 34 -18.99 19.56 7.02
C ASP A 34 -18.41 19.68 8.44
N PHE A 35 -19.25 19.62 9.48
CA PHE A 35 -18.78 19.52 10.86
C PHE A 35 -18.01 18.22 11.10
N ALA A 36 -18.54 17.07 10.69
CA ALA A 36 -17.85 15.79 10.82
C ALA A 36 -16.53 15.76 10.03
N HIS A 37 -16.52 16.28 8.80
CA HIS A 37 -15.31 16.40 7.99
C HIS A 37 -14.27 17.35 8.61
N ALA A 38 -14.70 18.42 9.29
CA ALA A 38 -13.80 19.29 10.04
C ALA A 38 -13.17 18.57 11.25
N VAL A 39 -13.95 17.73 11.94
CA VAL A 39 -13.45 16.86 13.02
C VAL A 39 -12.44 15.86 12.47
N TRP A 40 -12.74 15.20 11.34
CA TRP A 40 -11.81 14.29 10.69
C TRP A 40 -10.49 14.97 10.30
N LEU A 41 -10.56 16.15 9.66
CA LEU A 41 -9.36 16.91 9.29
C LEU A 41 -8.58 17.35 10.55
N LEU A 42 -9.26 17.67 11.65
CA LEU A 42 -8.61 17.96 12.94
C LEU A 42 -7.86 16.75 13.48
N LEU A 43 -8.46 15.57 13.45
CA LEU A 43 -7.81 14.32 13.87
C LEU A 43 -6.57 14.03 13.00
N HIS A 44 -6.68 14.19 11.68
CA HIS A 44 -5.55 14.03 10.75
C HIS A 44 -4.45 15.06 10.99
N ALA A 45 -4.78 16.32 11.26
CA ALA A 45 -3.78 17.34 11.58
C ALA A 45 -3.11 17.11 12.95
N LEU A 46 -3.82 16.45 13.88
CA LEU A 46 -3.32 16.13 15.20
C LEU A 46 -2.41 14.89 15.21
N LEU A 47 -2.69 13.86 14.40
CA LEU A 47 -1.90 12.60 14.40
C LEU A 47 -0.38 12.81 14.28
N PRO A 48 0.14 13.66 13.35
CA PRO A 48 1.57 13.94 13.23
C PRO A 48 2.19 14.64 14.44
N THR A 49 1.38 15.33 15.26
CA THR A 49 1.84 16.05 16.46
C THR A 49 1.95 15.16 17.70
N SER A 50 1.63 13.86 17.59
CA SER A 50 1.65 12.88 18.69
C SER A 50 0.99 13.37 20.00
N PRO A 51 -0.23 13.96 19.98
CA PRO A 51 -0.84 14.59 21.15
C PRO A 51 -1.33 13.59 22.20
N GLY A 52 -1.09 12.29 22.00
CA GLY A 52 -1.57 11.19 22.83
C GLY A 52 -3.01 10.77 22.50
N ALA A 53 -3.32 9.49 22.68
CA ALA A 53 -4.62 8.91 22.34
C ALA A 53 -5.79 9.57 23.10
N ASN A 54 -5.56 10.04 24.33
CA ASN A 54 -6.60 10.70 25.14
C ASN A 54 -7.07 12.02 24.53
N VAL A 55 -6.16 12.80 23.91
CA VAL A 55 -6.53 14.06 23.26
C VAL A 55 -7.39 13.80 22.04
N LEU A 56 -7.02 12.83 21.21
CA LEU A 56 -7.79 12.46 20.01
C LEU A 56 -9.20 11.94 20.38
N LYS A 57 -9.29 11.10 21.43
CA LYS A 57 -10.58 10.61 21.95
C LYS A 57 -11.44 11.75 22.52
N ALA A 58 -10.83 12.70 23.23
CA ALA A 58 -11.55 13.85 23.79
C ALA A 58 -12.18 14.72 22.68
N VAL A 59 -11.50 14.90 21.55
CA VAL A 59 -12.05 15.62 20.39
C VAL A 59 -13.34 14.97 19.88
N LEU A 60 -13.35 13.65 19.69
CA LEU A 60 -14.55 12.93 19.24
C LEU A 60 -15.68 12.94 20.28
N GLN A 61 -15.34 12.77 21.56
CA GLN A 61 -16.32 12.82 22.64
C GLN A 61 -16.97 14.19 22.74
N ASP A 62 -16.20 15.26 22.56
CA ASP A 62 -16.75 16.62 22.53
C ASP A 62 -17.70 16.85 21.35
N ALA A 63 -17.30 16.41 20.15
CA ALA A 63 -18.15 16.47 18.96
C ALA A 63 -19.47 15.71 19.15
N ARG A 64 -19.42 14.48 19.71
CA ARG A 64 -20.61 13.68 20.01
C ARG A 64 -21.52 14.33 21.03
N ARG A 65 -20.97 14.91 22.12
CA ARG A 65 -21.78 15.62 23.13
C ARG A 65 -22.56 16.77 22.51
N ARG A 66 -21.93 17.51 21.59
CA ARG A 66 -22.57 18.63 20.90
C ARG A 66 -23.63 18.16 19.90
N LEU A 67 -23.38 17.07 19.18
CA LEU A 67 -24.38 16.44 18.32
C LEU A 67 -25.63 16.05 19.13
N VAL A 68 -25.47 15.39 20.27
CA VAL A 68 -26.59 15.02 21.16
C VAL A 68 -27.32 16.25 21.68
N ALA A 69 -26.61 17.29 22.11
CA ALA A 69 -27.22 18.53 22.58
C ALA A 69 -28.04 19.23 21.48
N ALA A 70 -27.53 19.25 20.24
CA ALA A 70 -28.25 19.81 19.11
C ALA A 70 -29.52 19.00 18.77
N ALA A 71 -29.44 17.67 18.81
CA ALA A 71 -30.58 16.77 18.57
C ALA A 71 -31.72 16.96 19.59
N LEU A 72 -31.39 17.21 20.87
CA LEU A 72 -32.39 17.48 21.91
C LEU A 72 -33.12 18.82 21.72
N GLY A 73 -32.54 19.76 20.97
CA GLY A 73 -33.15 21.04 20.65
C GLY A 73 -34.17 21.00 19.51
N ILE A 74 -34.33 19.85 18.84
CA ILE A 74 -35.19 19.68 17.66
C ILE A 74 -36.60 19.30 18.11
N GLN A 75 -37.62 19.96 17.54
CA GLN A 75 -39.01 19.65 17.83
C GLN A 75 -39.42 18.31 17.17
N PRO A 76 -40.28 17.48 17.81
CA PRO A 76 -40.75 16.24 17.22
C PRO A 76 -41.52 16.50 15.91
N GLY A 77 -40.97 16.11 14.76
CA GLY A 77 -41.59 16.27 13.44
C GLY A 77 -40.78 17.04 12.39
N GLU A 78 -39.63 17.63 12.76
CA GLU A 78 -38.70 18.23 11.79
C GLU A 78 -37.80 17.17 11.10
N PRO A 79 -37.41 17.36 9.83
CA PRO A 79 -36.63 16.40 9.03
C PRO A 79 -35.18 16.17 9.50
N ALA A 80 -34.78 16.68 10.67
CA ALA A 80 -33.39 16.68 11.12
C ALA A 80 -32.83 15.30 11.53
N HIS A 81 -33.69 14.27 11.66
CA HIS A 81 -33.28 12.91 12.01
C HIS A 81 -32.29 12.28 11.01
N LEU A 82 -32.37 12.64 9.73
CA LEU A 82 -31.46 12.11 8.70
C LEU A 82 -30.05 12.73 8.80
N GLY A 83 -29.95 14.03 9.02
CA GLY A 83 -28.67 14.73 9.21
C GLY A 83 -27.95 14.29 10.48
N GLU A 84 -28.70 14.16 11.58
CA GLU A 84 -28.18 13.64 12.85
C GLU A 84 -27.58 12.23 12.68
N SER A 85 -28.32 11.31 12.02
CA SER A 85 -27.85 9.95 11.79
C SER A 85 -26.58 9.92 10.93
N ALA A 86 -26.52 10.71 9.86
CA ALA A 86 -25.36 10.73 8.97
C ALA A 86 -24.10 11.28 9.67
N VAL A 87 -24.24 12.34 10.48
CA VAL A 87 -23.11 12.88 11.26
C VAL A 87 -22.69 11.90 12.36
N ARG A 88 -23.63 11.24 13.01
CA ARG A 88 -23.33 10.18 14.00
C ARG A 88 -22.50 9.06 13.36
N ASP A 89 -22.90 8.60 12.19
CA ASP A 89 -22.20 7.55 11.44
C ASP A 89 -20.76 7.95 11.11
N GLU A 90 -20.53 9.18 10.64
CA GLU A 90 -19.18 9.70 10.42
C GLU A 90 -18.36 9.67 11.71
N LEU A 91 -18.85 10.26 12.81
CA LEU A 91 -18.12 10.30 14.09
C LEU A 91 -17.83 8.90 14.66
N ASP A 92 -18.73 7.94 14.44
CA ASP A 92 -18.54 6.55 14.86
C ASP A 92 -17.46 5.85 14.04
N VAL A 93 -17.43 6.04 12.73
CA VAL A 93 -16.35 5.52 11.88
C VAL A 93 -15.01 6.22 12.18
N LEU A 94 -15.00 7.51 12.53
CA LEU A 94 -13.78 8.20 12.98
C LEU A 94 -13.22 7.62 14.28
N GLN A 95 -14.08 7.16 15.19
CA GLN A 95 -13.63 6.43 16.38
C GLN A 95 -12.94 5.12 15.99
N LEU A 96 -13.55 4.36 15.07
CA LEU A 96 -12.97 3.11 14.55
C LEU A 96 -11.63 3.36 13.82
N TYR A 97 -11.51 4.48 13.10
CA TYR A 97 -10.24 4.90 12.51
C TYR A 97 -9.16 5.11 13.57
N LEU A 98 -9.45 5.82 14.67
CA LEU A 98 -8.51 6.00 15.78
C LEU A 98 -8.16 4.69 16.49
N ASP A 99 -9.13 3.79 16.65
CA ASP A 99 -8.89 2.47 17.25
C ASP A 99 -7.96 1.63 16.34
N ALA A 100 -8.13 1.72 15.02
CA ALA A 100 -7.25 1.08 14.04
C ALA A 100 -5.83 1.64 14.08
N GLN A 101 -5.66 2.96 14.28
CA GLN A 101 -4.33 3.56 14.50
C GLN A 101 -3.62 3.02 15.74
N ASN A 102 -4.37 2.42 16.68
CA ASN A 102 -3.86 1.80 17.91
C ASN A 102 -3.83 0.25 17.85
N GLY A 103 -4.09 -0.34 16.69
CA GLY A 103 -4.00 -1.78 16.47
C GLY A 103 -5.28 -2.57 16.77
N SER A 104 -6.45 -1.91 16.73
CA SER A 104 -7.75 -2.52 16.90
C SER A 104 -8.66 -2.19 15.70
N TRP A 105 -9.01 -3.19 14.89
CA TRP A 105 -9.78 -2.99 13.66
C TRP A 105 -11.25 -3.38 13.81
N PRO A 106 -12.16 -2.71 13.07
CA PRO A 106 -13.56 -3.11 13.00
C PRO A 106 -13.74 -4.45 12.28
N SER A 107 -14.89 -5.09 12.53
CA SER A 107 -15.29 -6.35 11.89
C SER A 107 -16.47 -6.15 10.93
N ALA A 108 -16.50 -6.96 9.87
CA ALA A 108 -17.60 -7.02 8.90
C ALA A 108 -18.94 -7.49 9.52
N ASN A 109 -18.90 -8.11 10.71
CA ASN A 109 -20.09 -8.65 11.38
C ASN A 109 -20.83 -7.60 12.25
N THR A 110 -20.38 -6.35 12.25
CA THR A 110 -21.00 -5.29 13.04
C THR A 110 -22.25 -4.74 12.34
N GLU A 111 -23.25 -4.37 13.11
CA GLU A 111 -24.47 -3.73 12.59
C GLU A 111 -24.15 -2.46 11.78
N LEU A 112 -23.18 -1.67 12.26
CA LEU A 112 -22.69 -0.47 11.55
C LEU A 112 -22.13 -0.81 10.16
N PHE A 113 -21.32 -1.86 10.05
CA PHE A 113 -20.78 -2.30 8.76
C PHE A 113 -21.89 -2.74 7.81
N GLN A 114 -22.82 -3.58 8.30
CA GLN A 114 -23.95 -4.05 7.50
C GLN A 114 -24.80 -2.86 7.03
N ARG A 115 -25.16 -1.93 7.91
CA ARG A 115 -25.97 -0.78 7.56
C ARG A 115 -25.31 0.15 6.54
N LEU A 116 -24.01 0.44 6.68
CA LEU A 116 -23.32 1.42 5.84
C LEU A 116 -22.75 0.85 4.53
N CYS A 117 -22.42 -0.44 4.50
CA CYS A 117 -21.67 -1.03 3.39
C CYS A 117 -22.51 -1.99 2.53
N HIS A 118 -23.66 -2.47 3.00
CA HIS A 118 -24.45 -3.50 2.31
C HIS A 118 -24.77 -3.14 0.86
N SER A 119 -25.19 -1.90 0.57
CA SER A 119 -25.49 -1.46 -0.80
C SER A 119 -24.31 -1.52 -1.77
N GLN A 120 -23.07 -1.52 -1.26
CA GLN A 120 -21.84 -1.62 -2.05
C GLN A 120 -21.37 -3.07 -2.22
N LEU A 121 -21.83 -3.98 -1.36
CA LEU A 121 -21.43 -5.39 -1.35
C LEU A 121 -22.33 -6.28 -2.22
N VAL A 122 -23.54 -5.81 -2.55
CA VAL A 122 -24.49 -6.56 -3.40
C VAL A 122 -24.04 -6.50 -4.87
N ASP A 123 -23.91 -7.67 -5.49
CA ASP A 123 -23.59 -7.85 -6.91
C ASP A 123 -24.51 -6.99 -7.80
N PRO A 124 -23.97 -6.14 -8.69
CA PRO A 124 -24.74 -5.38 -9.67
C PRO A 124 -25.76 -6.22 -10.46
N GLY A 125 -25.44 -7.47 -10.79
CA GLY A 125 -26.29 -8.35 -11.60
C GLY A 125 -27.50 -8.93 -10.87
N LEU A 126 -27.51 -8.93 -9.54
CA LEU A 126 -28.59 -9.48 -8.71
C LEU A 126 -29.55 -8.40 -8.16
N ARG A 127 -29.43 -7.15 -8.63
CA ARG A 127 -30.23 -6.02 -8.13
C ARG A 127 -31.60 -5.99 -8.78
N SER A 128 -32.67 -5.98 -7.97
CA SER A 128 -33.99 -5.55 -8.42
C SER A 128 -33.95 -4.04 -8.70
N GLU A 129 -34.28 -3.64 -9.93
CA GLU A 129 -34.32 -2.28 -10.49
C GLU A 129 -33.92 -1.10 -9.56
N GLY A 130 -32.78 -0.46 -9.87
CA GLY A 130 -32.34 0.80 -9.29
C GLY A 130 -30.82 0.92 -9.17
N HIS A 131 -30.28 2.12 -9.38
CA HIS A 131 -28.89 2.40 -8.98
C HIS A 131 -28.79 2.36 -7.45
N PRO A 132 -27.77 1.73 -6.86
CA PRO A 132 -27.59 1.72 -5.41
C PRO A 132 -27.47 3.16 -4.90
N PRO A 133 -27.92 3.44 -3.67
CA PRO A 133 -27.69 4.75 -3.08
C PRO A 133 -26.17 5.07 -3.13
N PRO A 134 -25.82 6.36 -3.37
CA PRO A 134 -24.43 6.75 -3.46
C PRO A 134 -23.70 6.37 -2.16
N PRO A 135 -22.43 5.95 -2.25
CA PRO A 135 -21.65 5.63 -1.06
C PRO A 135 -21.49 6.87 -0.16
N THR A 136 -21.29 6.64 1.14
CA THR A 136 -20.93 7.67 2.11
C THR A 136 -19.43 7.60 2.42
N GLN A 137 -18.83 8.70 2.89
CA GLN A 137 -17.42 8.69 3.32
C GLN A 137 -17.23 7.72 4.50
N ALA A 138 -18.13 7.76 5.49
CA ALA A 138 -18.19 6.79 6.57
C ALA A 138 -18.17 5.33 6.06
N GLY A 139 -19.05 4.96 5.13
CA GLY A 139 -19.12 3.59 4.59
C GLY A 139 -17.85 3.19 3.86
N VAL A 140 -17.28 4.08 3.04
CA VAL A 140 -16.04 3.82 2.29
C VAL A 140 -14.84 3.64 3.22
N LEU A 141 -14.69 4.52 4.20
CA LEU A 141 -13.62 4.41 5.20
C LEU A 141 -13.79 3.14 6.04
N LEU A 142 -15.02 2.80 6.42
CA LEU A 142 -15.30 1.59 7.18
C LEU A 142 -14.93 0.32 6.40
N MET A 143 -15.25 0.24 5.11
CA MET A 143 -14.79 -0.86 4.24
C MET A 143 -13.26 -0.95 4.21
N ALA A 144 -12.58 0.19 4.05
CA ALA A 144 -11.12 0.23 4.07
C ALA A 144 -10.56 -0.28 5.41
N LEU A 145 -11.08 0.20 6.56
CA LEU A 145 -10.62 -0.23 7.89
C LEU A 145 -10.85 -1.72 8.15
N VAL A 146 -12.03 -2.25 7.79
CA VAL A 146 -12.31 -3.69 7.90
C VAL A 146 -11.37 -4.49 7.00
N SER A 147 -11.10 -4.02 5.78
CA SER A 147 -10.16 -4.69 4.88
C SER A 147 -8.74 -4.75 5.46
N GLN A 148 -8.29 -3.69 6.14
CA GLN A 148 -6.99 -3.67 6.82
C GLN A 148 -6.96 -4.68 7.97
N GLY A 149 -8.05 -4.76 8.75
CA GLY A 149 -8.21 -5.77 9.80
C GLY A 149 -8.13 -7.20 9.27
N LEU A 150 -8.83 -7.49 8.15
CA LEU A 150 -8.75 -8.78 7.47
C LEU A 150 -7.32 -9.13 7.06
N ALA A 151 -6.58 -8.17 6.48
CA ALA A 151 -5.17 -8.37 6.13
C ALA A 151 -4.32 -8.66 7.37
N VAL A 152 -4.48 -7.90 8.46
CA VAL A 152 -3.75 -8.13 9.72
C VAL A 152 -4.01 -9.52 10.30
N SER A 153 -5.24 -10.01 10.19
CA SER A 153 -5.62 -11.37 10.60
C SER A 153 -5.21 -12.47 9.60
N GLY A 154 -4.57 -12.14 8.48
CA GLY A 154 -4.07 -13.08 7.48
C GLY A 154 -5.06 -13.45 6.37
N ARG A 155 -6.26 -12.84 6.33
CA ARG A 155 -7.28 -13.04 5.29
C ARG A 155 -7.03 -12.12 4.09
N PHE A 156 -5.89 -12.30 3.42
CA PHE A 156 -5.40 -11.35 2.41
C PHE A 156 -6.28 -11.26 1.15
N ALA A 157 -6.88 -12.37 0.71
CA ALA A 157 -7.77 -12.36 -0.45
C ALA A 157 -9.01 -11.50 -0.21
N ASP A 158 -9.70 -11.73 0.92
CA ASP A 158 -10.86 -10.95 1.33
C ASP A 158 -10.50 -9.47 1.56
N ALA A 159 -9.33 -9.22 2.14
CA ALA A 159 -8.81 -7.87 2.36
C ALA A 159 -8.62 -7.10 1.05
N VAL A 160 -8.08 -7.73 0.00
CA VAL A 160 -7.92 -7.09 -1.31
C VAL A 160 -9.26 -6.91 -2.00
N ALA A 161 -10.14 -7.90 -1.96
CA ALA A 161 -11.48 -7.78 -2.54
C ALA A 161 -12.25 -6.60 -1.93
N LEU A 162 -12.31 -6.51 -0.60
CA LEU A 162 -13.03 -5.45 0.09
C LEU A 162 -12.39 -4.07 -0.10
N SER A 163 -11.05 -3.96 -0.10
CA SER A 163 -10.39 -2.68 -0.32
C SER A 163 -10.50 -2.20 -1.78
N THR A 164 -10.63 -3.11 -2.74
CA THR A 164 -10.92 -2.77 -4.14
C THR A 164 -12.31 -2.15 -4.28
N LEU A 165 -13.33 -2.77 -3.68
CA LEU A 165 -14.68 -2.20 -3.61
C LEU A 165 -14.70 -0.83 -2.93
N ALA A 166 -13.92 -0.66 -1.86
CA ALA A 166 -13.77 0.64 -1.20
C ALA A 166 -13.18 1.69 -2.16
N LEU A 167 -12.13 1.34 -2.91
CA LEU A 167 -11.48 2.25 -3.85
C LEU A 167 -12.40 2.63 -5.02
N GLU A 168 -13.14 1.67 -5.58
CA GLU A 168 -14.16 1.92 -6.61
C GLU A 168 -15.28 2.83 -6.09
N ALA A 169 -15.70 2.63 -4.83
CA ALA A 169 -16.69 3.47 -4.19
C ALA A 169 -16.20 4.93 -3.98
N VAL A 170 -14.90 5.16 -3.82
CA VAL A 170 -14.34 6.53 -3.77
C VAL A 170 -14.66 7.31 -5.05
N GLY A 171 -14.55 6.67 -6.22
CA GLY A 171 -14.84 7.30 -7.52
C GLY A 171 -16.28 7.75 -7.69
N ARG A 172 -17.20 7.21 -6.88
CA ARG A 172 -18.64 7.55 -6.89
C ARG A 172 -19.04 8.56 -5.83
N LEU A 173 -18.12 9.02 -4.98
CA LEU A 173 -18.41 10.04 -3.97
C LEU A 173 -18.57 11.42 -4.65
N PRO A 174 -19.65 12.17 -4.34
CA PRO A 174 -19.90 13.48 -4.95
C PRO A 174 -18.85 14.54 -4.58
N ARG A 175 -18.24 14.41 -3.39
CA ARG A 175 -17.10 15.22 -2.93
C ARG A 175 -16.15 14.33 -2.14
N CYS A 176 -14.95 14.14 -2.66
CA CYS A 176 -13.89 13.38 -1.99
C CYS A 176 -12.72 14.32 -1.63
N PRO A 177 -12.47 14.59 -0.34
CA PRO A 177 -11.25 15.24 0.10
C PRO A 177 -10.03 14.43 -0.33
N VAL A 178 -8.97 15.14 -0.73
CA VAL A 178 -7.68 14.54 -1.10
C VAL A 178 -7.13 13.65 0.02
N ASP A 179 -7.17 14.13 1.26
CA ASP A 179 -6.58 13.41 2.39
C ASP A 179 -7.37 12.12 2.72
N PHE A 180 -8.65 12.06 2.31
CA PHE A 180 -9.54 10.92 2.52
C PHE A 180 -9.23 9.84 1.50
N HIS A 181 -9.14 10.23 0.23
CA HIS A 181 -8.71 9.34 -0.84
C HIS A 181 -7.34 8.73 -0.54
N SER A 182 -6.39 9.55 -0.07
CA SER A 182 -5.05 9.09 0.31
C SER A 182 -5.08 7.97 1.36
N THR A 183 -5.94 8.11 2.37
CA THR A 183 -6.11 7.11 3.43
C THR A 183 -6.60 5.78 2.87
N VAL A 184 -7.63 5.79 2.02
CA VAL A 184 -8.19 4.58 1.39
C VAL A 184 -7.16 3.91 0.48
N LEU A 185 -6.47 4.70 -0.35
CA LEU A 185 -5.44 4.22 -1.27
C LEU A 185 -4.26 3.57 -0.52
N THR A 186 -3.81 4.18 0.56
CA THR A 186 -2.73 3.68 1.43
C THR A 186 -3.09 2.32 2.04
N ILE A 187 -4.34 2.16 2.50
CA ILE A 187 -4.84 0.87 3.01
C ILE A 187 -4.87 -0.18 1.90
N HIS A 188 -5.46 0.16 0.74
CA HIS A 188 -5.56 -0.77 -0.39
C HIS A 188 -4.17 -1.25 -0.87
N GLY A 189 -3.23 -0.31 -1.07
CA GLY A 189 -1.84 -0.63 -1.46
C GLY A 189 -1.14 -1.53 -0.44
N SER A 190 -1.38 -1.30 0.86
CA SER A 190 -0.85 -2.18 1.91
C SER A 190 -1.41 -3.60 1.80
N ASN A 191 -2.72 -3.76 1.53
CA ASN A 191 -3.35 -5.08 1.38
C ASN A 191 -2.79 -5.86 0.18
N LEU A 192 -2.55 -5.18 -0.96
CA LEU A 192 -1.93 -5.78 -2.14
C LEU A 192 -0.54 -6.35 -1.83
N ILE A 193 0.28 -5.58 -1.10
CA ILE A 193 1.63 -6.00 -0.69
C ILE A 193 1.58 -7.22 0.23
N TRP A 194 0.62 -7.27 1.14
CA TRP A 194 0.44 -8.43 2.02
C TRP A 194 -0.02 -9.68 1.25
N ARG A 195 -0.88 -9.52 0.24
CA ARG A 195 -1.33 -10.62 -0.62
C ARG A 195 -0.25 -11.12 -1.58
N GLY A 196 0.78 -10.33 -1.85
CA GLY A 196 1.79 -10.65 -2.84
C GLY A 196 1.34 -10.40 -4.29
N GLN A 197 0.33 -9.55 -4.48
CA GLN A 197 -0.08 -9.10 -5.81
C GLN A 197 0.64 -7.80 -6.14
N TRP A 198 1.46 -7.84 -7.21
CA TRP A 198 2.41 -6.78 -7.54
C TRP A 198 2.07 -6.00 -8.80
N GLY A 199 0.89 -6.22 -9.41
CA GLY A 199 0.34 -5.37 -10.48
C GLY A 199 -0.44 -4.23 -9.85
N GLY A 200 0.19 -3.07 -9.68
CA GLY A 200 -0.37 -1.97 -8.88
C GLY A 200 0.61 -0.93 -8.31
N PRO A 201 1.95 -1.12 -8.27
CA PRO A 201 2.88 -0.02 -7.96
C PRO A 201 2.71 1.18 -8.91
N GLU A 202 2.24 0.90 -10.13
CA GLU A 202 1.79 1.88 -11.10
C GLU A 202 0.56 2.68 -10.62
N MET A 203 -0.31 2.19 -9.73
CA MET A 203 -1.39 3.03 -9.16
C MET A 203 -0.85 4.18 -8.30
N PHE A 204 0.33 4.04 -7.70
CA PHE A 204 0.99 5.13 -6.98
C PHE A 204 1.95 5.95 -7.86
N CYS A 205 2.43 5.37 -8.98
CA CYS A 205 3.53 5.92 -9.80
C CYS A 205 3.11 6.42 -11.19
N ALA A 206 2.17 5.75 -11.85
CA ALA A 206 1.51 6.26 -13.04
C ALA A 206 0.51 7.30 -12.55
N GLY A 207 0.89 8.57 -12.67
CA GLY A 207 -0.09 9.63 -12.65
C GLY A 207 -1.17 9.28 -13.64
N SER A 208 -2.34 8.88 -13.14
CA SER A 208 -3.56 8.93 -13.91
C SER A 208 -3.64 10.36 -14.45
N SER A 209 -3.38 10.50 -15.74
CA SER A 209 -3.47 11.74 -16.50
C SER A 209 -4.86 12.38 -16.43
N SER A 210 -5.84 11.72 -15.80
CA SER A 210 -7.17 12.25 -15.47
C SER A 210 -7.21 13.08 -14.18
N PHE A 211 -6.17 13.04 -13.33
CA PHE A 211 -6.05 13.88 -12.12
C PHE A 211 -4.96 14.97 -12.28
N SER A 212 -4.65 15.33 -13.53
CA SER A 212 -3.48 16.09 -13.95
C SER A 212 -3.50 17.59 -13.62
N ASN A 213 -4.12 18.04 -12.52
CA ASN A 213 -4.05 19.48 -12.23
C ASN A 213 -4.01 19.94 -10.78
N ARG A 214 -3.59 19.11 -9.80
CA ARG A 214 -3.37 19.66 -8.44
C ARG A 214 -2.57 18.89 -7.37
N MET A 215 -1.79 17.85 -7.65
CA MET A 215 -1.28 17.00 -6.54
C MET A 215 0.19 16.60 -6.61
N SER A 216 1.02 17.18 -5.72
CA SER A 216 2.44 16.85 -5.50
C SER A 216 2.73 16.03 -4.23
N TYR A 217 1.73 15.41 -3.59
CA TYR A 217 1.90 14.90 -2.21
C TYR A 217 2.28 13.43 -2.03
N PHE A 218 2.44 12.65 -3.10
CA PHE A 218 2.64 11.19 -2.99
C PHE A 218 4.09 10.70 -3.04
N GLY A 219 5.09 11.60 -3.09
CA GLY A 219 6.49 11.16 -3.23
C GLY A 219 6.92 10.14 -2.17
N GLY A 220 6.74 10.46 -0.89
CA GLY A 220 7.24 9.63 0.21
C GLY A 220 6.58 8.26 0.32
N SER A 221 5.25 8.22 0.36
CA SER A 221 4.47 6.98 0.46
C SER A 221 4.61 6.10 -0.80
N ALA A 222 4.59 6.70 -2.00
CA ALA A 222 4.80 5.95 -3.24
C ALA A 222 6.20 5.31 -3.28
N HIS A 223 7.25 6.05 -2.90
CA HIS A 223 8.59 5.51 -2.80
C HIS A 223 8.68 4.39 -1.75
N LEU A 224 8.02 4.52 -0.60
CA LEU A 224 7.97 3.48 0.43
C LEU A 224 7.32 2.21 -0.12
N TYR A 225 6.14 2.31 -0.71
CA TYR A 225 5.43 1.15 -1.24
C TYR A 225 6.20 0.48 -2.37
N ARG A 226 6.77 1.27 -3.29
CA ARG A 226 7.67 0.76 -4.33
C ARG A 226 8.90 0.06 -3.75
N ALA A 227 9.50 0.62 -2.69
CA ALA A 227 10.64 -0.01 -2.01
C ALA A 227 10.26 -1.35 -1.37
N LEU A 228 9.11 -1.42 -0.72
CA LEU A 228 8.58 -2.66 -0.14
C LEU A 228 8.36 -3.72 -1.23
N VAL A 229 7.74 -3.35 -2.35
CA VAL A 229 7.53 -4.26 -3.50
C VAL A 229 8.86 -4.75 -4.07
N LEU A 230 9.82 -3.85 -4.32
CA LEU A 230 11.14 -4.23 -4.84
C LEU A 230 11.91 -5.13 -3.87
N ALA A 231 11.82 -4.87 -2.55
CA ALA A 231 12.42 -5.72 -1.53
C ALA A 231 11.82 -7.12 -1.57
N ARG A 232 10.49 -7.22 -1.76
CA ARG A 232 9.75 -8.49 -1.89
C ARG A 232 10.08 -9.25 -3.16
N GLN A 233 10.48 -8.56 -4.22
CA GLN A 233 10.98 -9.15 -5.47
C GLN A 233 12.47 -9.54 -5.39
N GLY A 234 13.14 -9.32 -4.25
CA GLY A 234 14.57 -9.57 -4.11
C GLY A 234 15.47 -8.52 -4.78
N SER A 235 14.91 -7.46 -5.36
CA SER A 235 15.66 -6.35 -5.98
C SER A 235 16.16 -5.37 -4.91
N LEU A 236 17.02 -5.84 -4.03
CA LEU A 236 17.38 -5.17 -2.77
C LEU A 236 18.14 -3.86 -2.96
N GLU A 237 18.99 -3.73 -3.98
CA GLU A 237 19.70 -2.47 -4.28
C GLU A 237 18.72 -1.38 -4.72
N LEU A 238 17.78 -1.72 -5.60
CA LEU A 238 16.71 -0.82 -6.03
C LEU A 238 15.76 -0.49 -4.88
N ALA A 239 15.47 -1.47 -4.02
CA ALA A 239 14.68 -1.25 -2.81
C ALA A 239 15.37 -0.24 -1.88
N CYS A 240 16.68 -0.39 -1.63
CA CYS A 240 17.46 0.56 -0.83
C CYS A 240 17.44 1.98 -1.43
N GLU A 241 17.52 2.12 -2.74
CA GLU A 241 17.36 3.41 -3.42
C GLU A 241 15.98 4.02 -3.15
N GLN A 242 14.92 3.24 -3.36
CA GLN A 242 13.55 3.71 -3.14
C GLN A 242 13.28 4.02 -1.66
N PHE A 243 13.82 3.25 -0.72
CA PHE A 243 13.73 3.57 0.71
C PHE A 243 14.46 4.87 1.06
N ARG A 244 15.61 5.16 0.44
CA ARG A 244 16.30 6.44 0.63
C ARG A 244 15.50 7.61 0.07
N GLN A 245 14.86 7.43 -1.08
CA GLN A 245 13.94 8.43 -1.65
C GLN A 245 12.71 8.64 -0.76
N ALA A 246 12.12 7.54 -0.25
CA ALA A 246 11.03 7.58 0.71
C ALA A 246 11.44 8.35 1.97
N LYS A 247 12.59 7.98 2.56
CA LYS A 247 13.16 8.68 3.72
C LYS A 247 13.29 10.18 3.46
N ALA A 248 13.94 10.58 2.37
CA ALA A 248 14.17 11.99 2.08
C ALA A 248 12.86 12.79 2.01
N ARG A 249 11.83 12.25 1.36
CA ARG A 249 10.52 12.91 1.26
C ARG A 249 9.73 12.89 2.57
N LEU A 250 9.81 11.79 3.31
CA LEU A 250 9.10 11.62 4.58
C LEU A 250 9.76 12.38 5.74
N ASP A 251 11.08 12.63 5.68
CA ASP A 251 11.76 13.57 6.60
C ASP A 251 11.23 15.00 6.44
N GLU A 252 10.87 15.38 5.21
CA GLU A 252 10.25 16.68 4.96
C GLU A 252 8.78 16.73 5.41
N ALA A 253 8.04 15.63 5.25
CA ALA A 253 6.71 15.45 5.85
C ALA A 253 6.23 14.00 5.86
N ASP A 254 5.67 13.61 7.00
CA ASP A 254 5.16 12.27 7.25
C ASP A 254 3.77 12.31 7.90
N PRO A 255 2.72 12.78 7.17
CA PRO A 255 1.39 12.94 7.75
C PRO A 255 0.77 11.62 8.23
N ASP A 256 1.17 10.50 7.62
CA ASP A 256 0.66 9.16 7.90
C ASP A 256 1.56 8.35 8.84
N GLY A 257 2.70 8.91 9.29
CA GLY A 257 3.63 8.21 10.18
C GLY A 257 4.32 7.00 9.53
N LEU A 258 4.68 7.10 8.25
CA LEU A 258 5.30 6.11 7.37
C LEU A 258 6.84 6.20 7.28
N LEU A 259 7.47 7.23 7.83
CA LEU A 259 8.93 7.29 7.91
C LEU A 259 9.51 6.11 8.74
N PRO A 260 8.89 5.63 9.84
CA PRO A 260 9.42 4.49 10.60
C PRO A 260 9.61 3.24 9.75
N PRO A 261 8.59 2.74 9.01
CA PRO A 261 8.77 1.57 8.16
C PRO A 261 9.70 1.86 6.98
N ALA A 262 9.86 3.10 6.52
CA ALA A 262 10.88 3.43 5.52
C ALA A 262 12.32 3.24 6.04
N LEU A 263 12.60 3.69 7.27
CA LEU A 263 13.91 3.52 7.90
C LEU A 263 14.18 2.07 8.31
N GLY A 264 13.18 1.41 8.91
CA GLY A 264 13.26 -0.01 9.24
C GLY A 264 13.47 -0.85 7.99
N GLY A 265 12.69 -0.61 6.94
CA GLY A 265 12.81 -1.26 5.64
C GLY A 265 14.18 -1.04 4.99
N LEU A 266 14.70 0.20 5.02
CA LEU A 266 16.06 0.50 4.56
C LEU A 266 17.11 -0.30 5.33
N ALA A 267 16.99 -0.37 6.66
CA ALA A 267 17.90 -1.13 7.50
C ALA A 267 17.84 -2.63 7.19
N ALA A 268 16.65 -3.20 7.01
CA ALA A 268 16.47 -4.61 6.68
C ALA A 268 16.98 -4.95 5.26
N ALA A 269 16.73 -4.09 4.26
CA ALA A 269 17.22 -4.27 2.90
C ALA A 269 18.76 -4.18 2.85
N ALA A 270 19.36 -3.22 3.57
CA ALA A 270 20.81 -3.12 3.70
C ALA A 270 21.43 -4.32 4.44
N TRP A 271 20.77 -4.80 5.50
CA TRP A 271 21.16 -6.00 6.24
C TRP A 271 21.19 -7.22 5.32
N LEU A 272 20.16 -7.37 4.50
CA LEU A 272 20.04 -8.40 3.47
C LEU A 272 21.16 -8.36 2.43
N LEU A 273 21.61 -7.16 2.04
CA LEU A 273 22.75 -6.94 1.14
C LEU A 273 24.11 -7.13 1.82
N GLY A 274 24.16 -7.21 3.15
CA GLY A 274 25.41 -7.21 3.91
C GLY A 274 26.07 -5.81 4.05
N ASP A 275 25.37 -4.73 3.71
CA ASP A 275 25.88 -3.36 3.86
C ASP A 275 25.72 -2.87 5.31
N VAL A 276 26.66 -3.27 6.17
CA VAL A 276 26.67 -2.94 7.60
C VAL A 276 26.73 -1.42 7.85
N ASN A 277 27.36 -0.65 6.95
CA ASN A 277 27.44 0.80 7.10
C ASN A 277 26.08 1.47 6.85
N GLN A 278 25.35 1.03 5.84
CA GLN A 278 23.99 1.50 5.60
C GLN A 278 23.03 1.05 6.72
N VAL A 279 23.18 -0.17 7.26
CA VAL A 279 22.43 -0.62 8.44
C VAL A 279 22.64 0.34 9.62
N ARG A 280 23.89 0.65 9.95
CA ARG A 280 24.23 1.57 11.05
C ARG A 280 23.61 2.95 10.86
N ARG A 281 23.69 3.51 9.65
CA ARG A 281 23.10 4.83 9.33
C ARG A 281 21.57 4.82 9.42
N ALA A 282 20.92 3.80 8.86
CA ALA A 282 19.47 3.68 8.88
C ALA A 282 18.93 3.49 10.31
N LEU A 283 19.58 2.66 11.12
CA LEU A 283 19.20 2.44 12.52
C LEU A 283 19.45 3.67 13.39
N ALA A 284 20.58 4.38 13.19
CA ALA A 284 20.82 5.64 13.91
C ALA A 284 19.74 6.68 13.59
N ALA A 285 19.33 6.80 12.32
CA ALA A 285 18.24 7.67 11.91
C ALA A 285 16.87 7.20 12.44
N TYR A 286 16.67 5.89 12.64
CA TYR A 286 15.46 5.36 13.26
C TYR A 286 15.40 5.67 14.76
N ASP A 287 16.52 5.48 15.46
CA ASP A 287 16.64 5.66 16.92
C ASP A 287 16.60 7.13 17.34
N SER A 288 17.02 8.07 16.48
CA SER A 288 17.03 9.50 16.79
C SER A 288 15.66 10.17 16.74
N ARG A 289 14.58 9.40 16.53
CA ARG A 289 13.24 9.94 16.30
C ARG A 289 12.44 10.05 17.58
N ALA A 290 11.55 11.05 17.60
CA ALA A 290 10.43 11.04 18.54
C ALA A 290 9.55 9.82 18.24
N SER A 291 9.10 9.14 19.30
CA SER A 291 8.11 8.07 19.19
C SER A 291 6.80 8.64 18.64
N GLY A 292 6.24 7.97 17.63
CA GLY A 292 5.02 8.43 16.98
C GLY A 292 4.80 7.72 15.65
N GLY A 293 3.52 7.57 15.27
CA GLY A 293 3.09 6.93 14.02
C GLY A 293 1.96 5.93 14.23
N ASN A 294 1.39 5.48 13.11
CA ASN A 294 0.39 4.41 13.09
C ASN A 294 0.97 3.14 13.74
N TYR A 295 0.15 2.41 14.53
CA TYR A 295 0.50 1.12 15.11
C TYR A 295 1.17 0.17 14.12
N LEU A 296 0.58 -0.04 12.93
CA LEU A 296 1.14 -0.97 11.95
C LEU A 296 2.50 -0.52 11.42
N ALA A 297 2.64 0.77 11.13
CA ALA A 297 3.90 1.35 10.68
C ALA A 297 5.00 1.16 11.75
N SER A 298 4.65 1.37 13.01
CA SER A 298 5.56 1.18 14.15
C SER A 298 5.94 -0.28 14.34
N GLN A 299 4.99 -1.21 14.26
CA GLN A 299 5.27 -2.65 14.38
C GLN A 299 6.16 -3.15 13.23
N LEU A 300 5.88 -2.75 11.99
CA LEU A 300 6.71 -3.10 10.83
C LEU A 300 8.14 -2.58 10.99
N ALA A 301 8.29 -1.32 11.40
CA ALA A 301 9.60 -0.71 11.62
C ALA A 301 10.39 -1.42 12.73
N GLU A 302 9.73 -1.78 13.83
CA GLU A 302 10.33 -2.52 14.95
C GLU A 302 10.78 -3.92 14.51
N SER A 303 9.96 -4.64 13.73
CA SER A 303 10.32 -5.94 13.15
C SER A 303 11.58 -5.84 12.27
N TYR A 304 11.56 -4.93 11.29
CA TYR A 304 12.68 -4.78 10.36
C TYR A 304 13.96 -4.29 11.03
N SER A 305 13.86 -3.31 11.93
CA SER A 305 15.02 -2.81 12.66
C SER A 305 15.59 -3.85 13.62
N SER A 306 14.75 -4.64 14.29
CA SER A 306 15.18 -5.75 15.16
C SER A 306 15.98 -6.80 14.38
N ALA A 307 15.56 -7.14 13.16
CA ALA A 307 16.30 -8.04 12.29
C ALA A 307 17.64 -7.45 11.85
N ALA A 308 17.65 -6.19 11.39
CA ALA A 308 18.85 -5.51 10.94
C ALA A 308 19.88 -5.31 12.07
N ARG A 309 19.45 -5.16 13.32
CA ARG A 309 20.36 -5.07 14.48
C ARG A 309 21.24 -6.31 14.68
N SER A 310 20.89 -7.45 14.10
CA SER A 310 21.64 -8.71 14.28
C SER A 310 23.11 -8.58 13.91
N VAL A 311 23.46 -7.76 12.91
CA VAL A 311 24.84 -7.51 12.50
C VAL A 311 25.59 -6.52 13.39
N LEU A 312 24.91 -5.79 14.26
CA LEU A 312 25.51 -4.79 15.16
C LEU A 312 25.62 -5.28 16.60
N ILE A 313 24.59 -5.96 17.12
CA ILE A 313 24.50 -6.36 18.53
C ILE A 313 24.41 -7.88 18.73
N GLY A 314 24.49 -8.65 17.65
CA GLY A 314 24.50 -10.12 17.67
C GLY A 314 23.17 -10.76 17.28
N ALA A 315 23.29 -11.85 16.52
CA ALA A 315 22.19 -12.65 15.99
C ALA A 315 21.22 -13.15 17.06
N GLU A 316 21.73 -13.66 18.18
CA GLU A 316 20.91 -14.25 19.23
C GLU A 316 19.99 -13.23 19.92
N HIS A 317 20.47 -12.02 20.14
CA HIS A 317 19.67 -10.95 20.72
C HIS A 317 18.50 -10.58 19.81
N SER A 318 18.79 -10.35 18.53
CA SER A 318 17.77 -10.06 17.52
C SER A 318 16.77 -11.20 17.36
N HIS A 319 17.23 -12.45 17.35
CA HIS A 319 16.37 -13.64 17.25
C HIS A 319 15.38 -13.70 18.42
N ARG A 320 15.84 -13.56 19.68
CA ARG A 320 14.96 -13.54 20.85
C ARG A 320 13.94 -12.40 20.81
N LYS A 321 14.37 -11.21 20.42
CA LYS A 321 13.48 -10.04 20.27
C LYS A 321 12.39 -10.30 19.23
N LEU A 322 12.74 -10.87 18.09
CA LEU A 322 11.77 -11.19 17.03
C LEU A 322 10.76 -12.26 17.46
N LEU A 323 11.18 -13.30 18.18
CA LEU A 323 10.26 -14.27 18.78
C LEU A 323 9.30 -13.63 19.80
N GLN A 324 9.78 -12.68 20.60
CA GLN A 324 8.93 -11.92 21.53
C GLN A 324 7.88 -11.07 20.78
N LEU A 325 8.28 -10.41 19.69
CA LEU A 325 7.38 -9.65 18.83
C LEU A 325 6.33 -10.56 18.17
N ALA A 326 6.74 -11.73 17.67
CA ALA A 326 5.85 -12.74 17.12
C ALA A 326 4.80 -13.19 18.15
N GLY A 327 5.22 -13.57 19.36
CA GLY A 327 4.30 -13.98 20.42
C GLY A 327 3.36 -12.85 20.87
N SER A 328 3.79 -11.60 20.81
CA SER A 328 2.93 -10.44 21.11
C SER A 328 1.89 -10.20 20.01
N ALA A 329 2.27 -10.36 18.74
CA ALA A 329 1.35 -10.28 17.61
C ALA A 329 0.31 -11.42 17.64
N ALA A 330 0.75 -12.65 17.94
CA ALA A 330 -0.12 -13.83 18.06
C ALA A 330 -1.21 -13.63 19.11
N LYS A 331 -0.86 -13.12 20.30
CA LYS A 331 -1.83 -12.82 21.39
C LYS A 331 -2.90 -11.81 20.98
N LYS A 332 -2.62 -10.95 20.01
CA LYS A 332 -3.56 -9.95 19.47
C LYS A 332 -4.31 -10.44 18.22
N GLY A 333 -4.03 -11.65 17.74
CA GLY A 333 -4.57 -12.17 16.48
C GLY A 333 -3.98 -11.48 15.23
N HIS A 334 -2.81 -10.84 15.34
CA HIS A 334 -2.15 -10.12 14.25
C HIS A 334 -1.27 -11.09 13.43
N ARG A 335 -1.92 -12.05 12.76
CA ARG A 335 -1.26 -13.16 12.06
C ARG A 335 -0.22 -12.72 11.04
N ALA A 336 -0.48 -11.64 10.28
CA ALA A 336 0.47 -11.12 9.30
C ALA A 336 1.79 -10.65 9.94
N LEU A 337 1.71 -9.97 11.10
CA LEU A 337 2.89 -9.52 11.86
C LEU A 337 3.57 -10.68 12.58
N GLU A 338 2.81 -11.65 13.08
CA GLU A 338 3.37 -12.87 13.67
C GLU A 338 4.25 -13.61 12.64
N MET A 339 3.71 -13.89 11.46
CA MET A 339 4.43 -14.57 10.38
C MET A 339 5.67 -13.78 9.93
N LEU A 340 5.56 -12.46 9.78
CA LEU A 340 6.70 -11.60 9.46
C LEU A 340 7.83 -11.75 10.50
N ASN A 341 7.49 -11.67 11.78
CA ASN A 341 8.47 -11.76 12.86
C ASN A 341 9.12 -13.14 12.96
N LEU A 342 8.35 -14.22 12.78
CA LEU A 342 8.89 -15.59 12.74
C LEU A 342 9.85 -15.79 11.56
N GLY A 343 9.50 -15.32 10.36
CA GLY A 343 10.36 -15.39 9.18
C GLY A 343 11.67 -14.62 9.38
N LEU A 344 11.61 -13.40 9.95
CA LEU A 344 12.81 -12.64 10.31
C LEU A 344 13.64 -13.34 11.41
N ALA A 345 13.01 -13.99 12.38
CA ALA A 345 13.69 -14.73 13.45
C ALA A 345 14.48 -15.93 12.89
N ALA A 346 13.86 -16.71 11.99
CA ALA A 346 14.51 -17.86 11.34
C ALA A 346 15.81 -17.47 10.62
N ARG A 347 15.85 -16.27 10.05
CA ARG A 347 17.03 -15.75 9.34
C ARG A 347 18.12 -15.16 10.21
N THR A 348 17.74 -14.57 11.33
CA THR A 348 18.71 -14.01 12.27
C THR A 348 19.37 -15.11 13.08
N GLY A 349 18.63 -16.18 13.41
CA GLY A 349 19.14 -17.33 14.15
C GLY A 349 19.55 -18.49 13.24
N THR A 350 20.80 -18.51 12.78
CA THR A 350 21.67 -19.71 12.67
C THR A 350 22.88 -19.43 11.77
N ARG A 351 24.08 -19.52 12.34
CA ARG A 351 25.34 -19.59 11.59
C ARG A 351 25.71 -21.05 11.21
N GLY A 352 24.82 -22.01 11.46
CA GLY A 352 25.16 -23.44 11.47
C GLY A 352 24.10 -24.42 10.94
N ASP A 353 22.93 -23.97 10.48
CA ASP A 353 21.91 -24.88 9.93
C ASP A 353 21.63 -24.52 8.47
N ARG A 354 22.58 -24.87 7.60
CA ARG A 354 22.40 -24.91 6.13
C ARG A 354 21.75 -26.24 5.69
N GLN A 355 21.11 -26.97 6.60
CA GLN A 355 20.47 -28.26 6.35
C GLN A 355 18.97 -28.26 6.71
N LEU A 356 18.26 -27.21 6.30
CA LEU A 356 16.87 -27.34 5.89
C LEU A 356 16.81 -26.93 4.43
N GLY A 357 16.35 -27.84 3.57
CA GLY A 357 16.11 -27.61 2.15
C GLY A 357 14.97 -26.63 1.86
N ALA A 358 14.91 -25.51 2.59
CA ALA A 358 14.10 -24.34 2.28
C ALA A 358 15.02 -23.33 1.60
N GLY A 359 15.27 -23.55 0.31
CA GLY A 359 16.14 -22.69 -0.48
C GLY A 359 15.56 -21.28 -0.58
N VAL A 360 16.38 -20.26 -0.25
CA VAL A 360 16.51 -18.91 -0.89
C VAL A 360 15.22 -18.10 -1.22
N SER A 361 14.02 -18.59 -0.89
CA SER A 361 12.70 -18.14 -1.38
C SER A 361 11.76 -17.64 -0.29
N GLU A 362 12.30 -17.29 0.88
CA GLU A 362 11.52 -16.79 2.02
C GLU A 362 11.79 -15.31 2.36
N LEU A 363 12.52 -14.60 1.49
CA LEU A 363 12.70 -13.12 1.58
C LEU A 363 12.35 -12.39 0.30
N VAL A 364 12.62 -13.05 -0.82
CA VAL A 364 11.65 -13.09 -1.89
C VAL A 364 10.47 -13.83 -1.28
N TRP A 365 9.33 -13.21 -0.99
CA TRP A 365 8.18 -14.02 -0.56
C TRP A 365 7.75 -14.81 -1.79
N SER A 366 7.99 -16.13 -1.82
CA SER A 366 7.90 -16.96 -3.03
C SER A 366 6.63 -16.69 -3.86
N VAL A 367 6.86 -16.49 -5.15
CA VAL A 367 5.90 -16.45 -6.25
C VAL A 367 5.44 -17.88 -6.64
N GLU A 368 5.94 -18.93 -5.98
CA GLU A 368 5.84 -20.32 -6.46
C GLU A 368 5.05 -21.28 -5.56
N SER A 369 4.39 -20.80 -4.51
CA SER A 369 3.28 -21.56 -3.92
C SER A 369 1.99 -21.10 -4.57
N GLY A 370 1.68 -21.70 -5.73
CA GLY A 370 0.29 -22.07 -5.95
C GLY A 370 -0.13 -22.86 -4.71
N MET A 371 -0.85 -22.22 -3.79
CA MET A 371 -1.46 -22.95 -2.69
C MET A 371 -2.32 -24.05 -3.32
N PRO A 372 -2.27 -25.29 -2.79
CA PRO A 372 -3.01 -26.39 -3.35
C PRO A 372 -4.48 -25.99 -3.44
N SER A 373 -5.05 -26.14 -4.63
CA SER A 373 -6.48 -26.15 -4.84
C SER A 373 -7.12 -27.03 -3.75
N GLY A 374 -8.11 -26.48 -3.06
CA GLY A 374 -8.66 -27.06 -1.86
C GLY A 374 -8.99 -28.54 -2.02
N GLN A 375 -8.46 -29.35 -1.11
CA GLN A 375 -9.06 -30.58 -0.61
C GLN A 375 -8.31 -30.97 0.67
N GLU A 376 -9.08 -31.31 1.69
CA GLU A 376 -8.66 -31.85 3.01
C GLU A 376 -8.38 -30.85 4.15
N ALA A 377 -9.45 -30.32 4.72
CA ALA A 377 -9.65 -30.25 6.18
C ALA A 377 -11.16 -30.14 6.47
N GLY A 378 -11.89 -31.23 6.25
CA GLY A 378 -13.22 -31.38 6.82
C GLY A 378 -13.09 -31.77 8.29
N GLN A 379 -13.39 -30.85 9.20
CA GLN A 379 -14.17 -31.10 10.43
C GLN A 379 -14.33 -29.81 11.26
N GLU A 380 -15.53 -29.26 11.11
CA GLU A 380 -16.34 -28.43 12.03
C GLU A 380 -15.71 -27.86 13.31
N MET A 381 -15.63 -26.52 13.39
CA MET A 381 -16.24 -25.74 14.46
C MET A 381 -16.68 -24.35 13.92
N GLY A 382 -17.90 -23.95 14.27
CA GLY A 382 -18.75 -23.04 13.50
C GLY A 382 -18.20 -21.64 13.26
N THR A 383 -18.16 -21.26 11.99
CA THR A 383 -17.87 -19.89 11.52
C THR A 383 -19.16 -19.28 10.96
N GLY A 384 -19.49 -18.06 11.40
CA GLY A 384 -20.38 -17.19 10.64
C GLY A 384 -19.67 -16.78 9.37
N GLN A 385 -19.80 -17.59 8.32
CA GLN A 385 -19.39 -17.24 6.97
C GLN A 385 -20.15 -15.98 6.55
N VAL A 386 -19.43 -14.90 6.27
CA VAL A 386 -19.99 -13.81 5.48
C VAL A 386 -20.19 -14.42 4.10
N GLY A 387 -21.45 -14.63 3.71
CA GLY A 387 -21.85 -15.01 2.37
C GLY A 387 -21.54 -13.88 1.40
N ILE A 388 -20.26 -13.70 1.10
CA ILE A 388 -19.81 -13.02 -0.11
C ILE A 388 -20.00 -14.09 -1.18
N GLY A 389 -21.01 -13.94 -2.04
CA GLY A 389 -21.29 -14.90 -3.10
C GLY A 389 -20.00 -15.24 -3.85
N GLU A 390 -19.78 -16.52 -4.10
CA GLU A 390 -18.75 -16.94 -5.04
C GLU A 390 -18.98 -16.16 -6.36
N PRO A 391 -17.95 -15.49 -6.92
CA PRO A 391 -18.06 -14.96 -8.26
C PRO A 391 -18.12 -16.16 -9.21
N GLN A 392 -19.33 -16.62 -9.51
CA GLN A 392 -19.57 -17.54 -10.61
C GLN A 392 -19.27 -16.80 -11.91
N GLN A 393 -18.11 -17.11 -12.48
CA GLN A 393 -17.85 -17.20 -13.93
C GLN A 393 -18.59 -16.17 -14.78
N ALA A 394 -18.12 -14.93 -14.76
CA ALA A 394 -18.47 -13.92 -15.76
C ALA A 394 -17.34 -12.89 -15.91
N LEU A 395 -16.13 -13.38 -16.25
CA LEU A 395 -15.07 -12.58 -16.86
C LEU A 395 -14.44 -13.37 -18.02
N ASP A 396 -15.28 -14.00 -18.84
CA ASP A 396 -14.95 -14.28 -20.23
C ASP A 396 -15.52 -13.13 -21.07
N GLN A 397 -14.89 -11.97 -20.93
CA GLN A 397 -14.95 -10.84 -21.86
C GLN A 397 -13.95 -9.79 -21.36
N GLU A 398 -12.65 -10.14 -21.45
CA GLU A 398 -11.66 -9.11 -21.75
C GLU A 398 -12.06 -8.54 -23.12
N GLU A 399 -12.60 -7.32 -23.14
CA GLU A 399 -12.54 -6.51 -24.36
C GLU A 399 -11.06 -6.24 -24.64
N ALA A 400 -10.48 -7.16 -25.40
CA ALA A 400 -9.27 -6.95 -26.15
C ALA A 400 -9.47 -5.70 -27.02
N PHE A 401 -8.72 -4.64 -26.70
CA PHE A 401 -8.44 -3.61 -27.68
C PHE A 401 -7.65 -4.25 -28.82
N VAL A 402 -8.38 -4.65 -29.87
CA VAL A 402 -7.82 -5.13 -31.13
C VAL A 402 -7.17 -3.94 -31.83
N PHE A 403 -5.84 -3.91 -31.84
CA PHE A 403 -5.10 -3.28 -32.93
C PHE A 403 -4.90 -4.35 -34.01
N ASP A 404 -5.61 -4.18 -35.12
CA ASP A 404 -5.48 -4.97 -36.34
C ASP A 404 -4.14 -4.63 -37.01
N GLU A 405 -3.17 -5.54 -36.97
CA GLU A 405 -2.17 -5.75 -38.02
C GLU A 405 -1.53 -7.16 -37.88
N PRO A 406 -1.15 -7.81 -39.00
CA PRO A 406 -1.12 -9.27 -39.12
C PRO A 406 0.10 -9.93 -38.44
N HIS A 407 -0.18 -10.94 -37.62
CA HIS A 407 0.80 -11.79 -36.97
C HIS A 407 1.19 -12.98 -37.89
N PRO A 408 2.48 -13.17 -38.25
CA PRO A 408 2.95 -14.48 -38.68
C PRO A 408 3.26 -15.33 -37.43
N ALA A 409 2.63 -16.51 -37.43
CA ALA A 409 2.67 -17.63 -36.48
C ALA A 409 3.86 -17.74 -35.49
N SER A 410 3.50 -17.97 -34.22
CA SER A 410 4.37 -18.55 -33.19
C SER A 410 4.91 -19.94 -33.57
N PRO A 411 6.13 -20.27 -33.12
CA PRO A 411 6.43 -21.62 -32.70
C PRO A 411 6.86 -21.68 -31.21
N GLU A 412 6.13 -22.56 -30.54
CA GLU A 412 6.38 -23.43 -29.38
C GLU A 412 7.64 -23.32 -28.51
N ALA A 413 7.40 -23.63 -27.23
CA ALA A 413 8.36 -23.87 -26.17
C ALA A 413 9.28 -25.09 -26.43
N GLY A 414 10.57 -24.95 -26.10
CA GLY A 414 11.49 -26.09 -26.04
C GLY A 414 12.95 -25.74 -25.75
N SER A 415 13.45 -26.30 -24.63
CA SER A 415 14.85 -26.64 -24.31
C SER A 415 15.85 -25.55 -23.86
N SER A 416 16.58 -25.90 -22.80
CA SER A 416 17.84 -25.30 -22.35
C SER A 416 19.03 -25.87 -23.12
N VAL A 417 20.15 -25.11 -23.19
CA VAL A 417 21.59 -25.52 -23.02
C VAL A 417 22.56 -24.52 -23.71
N LEU A 418 23.37 -23.82 -22.90
CA LEU A 418 24.76 -23.25 -23.03
C LEU A 418 25.26 -22.59 -24.37
N PRO A 419 26.47 -21.97 -24.43
CA PRO A 419 26.67 -20.54 -24.62
C PRO A 419 27.17 -20.18 -26.04
N GLY A 420 26.37 -19.44 -26.81
CA GLY A 420 26.81 -18.96 -28.13
C GLY A 420 25.69 -18.25 -28.89
N VAL A 421 25.86 -16.94 -29.07
CA VAL A 421 25.05 -16.01 -29.87
C VAL A 421 23.56 -15.95 -29.50
N VAL A 422 23.26 -15.09 -28.53
CA VAL A 422 21.89 -14.64 -28.24
C VAL A 422 21.31 -13.95 -29.49
N LYS A 423 20.35 -14.61 -30.15
CA LYS A 423 19.66 -14.02 -31.31
C LYS A 423 18.63 -12.97 -30.84
N LEU A 424 18.99 -11.70 -30.98
CA LEU A 424 18.04 -10.59 -30.89
C LEU A 424 17.11 -10.61 -32.11
N SER A 425 15.83 -10.28 -31.90
CA SER A 425 14.87 -10.05 -33.00
C SER A 425 15.29 -8.82 -33.81
N GLN A 426 14.77 -8.68 -35.03
CA GLN A 426 15.09 -7.54 -35.90
C GLN A 426 14.83 -6.20 -35.20
N ARG A 427 13.69 -6.07 -34.52
CA ARG A 427 13.32 -4.85 -33.82
C ARG A 427 14.18 -4.56 -32.60
N GLU A 428 14.57 -5.59 -31.87
CA GLU A 428 15.52 -5.48 -30.76
C GLU A 428 16.89 -5.01 -31.26
N ARG A 429 17.40 -5.55 -32.38
CA ARG A 429 18.66 -5.11 -32.99
C ARG A 429 18.61 -3.65 -33.44
N GLU A 430 17.54 -3.23 -34.09
CA GLU A 430 17.36 -1.83 -34.51
C GLU A 430 17.37 -0.86 -33.32
N VAL A 431 16.65 -1.19 -32.25
CA VAL A 431 16.62 -0.41 -31.01
C VAL A 431 18.01 -0.41 -30.35
N THR A 432 18.67 -1.55 -30.24
CA THR A 432 20.00 -1.66 -29.64
C THR A 432 21.05 -0.89 -30.43
N ALA A 433 21.03 -0.94 -31.76
CA ALA A 433 21.98 -0.21 -32.61
C ALA A 433 21.86 1.31 -32.42
N LEU A 434 20.63 1.84 -32.41
CA LEU A 434 20.41 3.27 -32.21
C LEU A 434 20.80 3.71 -30.79
N VAL A 435 20.53 2.89 -29.78
CA VAL A 435 20.95 3.15 -28.41
C VAL A 435 22.46 3.08 -28.24
N ALA A 436 23.13 2.11 -28.87
CA ALA A 436 24.58 1.97 -28.87
C ALA A 436 25.27 3.16 -29.53
N SER A 437 24.66 3.74 -30.57
CA SER A 437 25.13 4.98 -31.21
C SER A 437 24.88 6.27 -30.40
N GLY A 438 24.33 6.17 -29.19
CA GLY A 438 24.17 7.28 -28.26
C GLY A 438 22.80 7.94 -28.20
N LEU A 439 21.83 7.52 -29.03
CA LEU A 439 20.49 8.14 -29.06
C LEU A 439 19.65 7.75 -27.83
N SER A 440 19.04 8.73 -27.18
CA SER A 440 18.08 8.53 -26.07
C SER A 440 16.84 7.75 -26.50
N SER A 441 16.11 7.13 -25.56
CA SER A 441 14.87 6.39 -25.89
C SER A 441 13.82 7.26 -26.58
N ALA A 442 13.81 8.58 -26.33
CA ALA A 442 12.93 9.53 -26.99
C ALA A 442 13.32 9.77 -28.47
N GLU A 443 14.62 9.87 -28.76
CA GLU A 443 15.14 10.02 -30.12
C GLU A 443 14.99 8.73 -30.93
N VAL A 444 15.20 7.58 -30.29
CA VAL A 444 14.95 6.26 -30.89
C VAL A 444 13.47 6.11 -31.24
N ALA A 445 12.57 6.49 -30.33
CA ALA A 445 11.13 6.47 -30.55
C ALA A 445 10.72 7.36 -31.74
N ALA A 446 11.23 8.59 -31.79
CA ALA A 446 10.98 9.52 -32.89
C ALA A 446 11.49 8.98 -34.23
N ARG A 447 12.67 8.34 -34.24
CA ARG A 447 13.31 7.81 -35.45
C ARG A 447 12.65 6.52 -35.95
N LEU A 448 12.09 5.73 -35.04
CA LEU A 448 11.47 4.43 -35.33
C LEU A 448 9.94 4.49 -35.46
N GLY A 449 9.33 5.68 -35.27
CA GLY A 449 7.89 5.89 -35.37
C GLY A 449 7.06 5.16 -34.30
N ILE A 450 7.63 4.92 -33.12
CA ILE A 450 6.99 4.15 -32.04
C ILE A 450 6.98 4.93 -30.72
N ALA A 451 6.14 4.54 -29.77
CA ALA A 451 6.11 5.14 -28.44
C ALA A 451 7.42 4.88 -27.67
N VAL A 452 7.83 5.83 -26.81
CA VAL A 452 9.00 5.69 -25.93
C VAL A 452 8.89 4.47 -25.02
N ASN A 453 7.68 4.14 -24.55
CA ASN A 453 7.43 2.95 -23.74
C ASN A 453 7.70 1.66 -24.53
N THR A 454 7.39 1.62 -25.83
CA THR A 454 7.69 0.49 -26.71
C THR A 454 9.20 0.30 -26.88
N VAL A 455 9.96 1.39 -27.04
CA VAL A 455 11.44 1.34 -27.04
C VAL A 455 11.97 0.78 -25.73
N ASN A 456 11.44 1.23 -24.58
CA ASN A 456 11.85 0.74 -23.27
C ASN A 456 11.51 -0.75 -23.06
N ALA A 457 10.37 -1.21 -23.57
CA ALA A 457 10.00 -2.63 -23.55
C ALA A 457 10.97 -3.48 -24.39
N HIS A 458 11.37 -3.01 -25.58
CA HIS A 458 12.41 -3.67 -26.37
C HIS A 458 13.75 -3.71 -25.64
N LEU A 459 14.16 -2.62 -24.99
CA LEU A 459 15.40 -2.58 -24.22
C LEU A 459 15.37 -3.52 -23.01
N GLN A 460 14.26 -3.65 -22.30
CA GLN A 460 14.14 -4.62 -21.21
C GLN A 460 14.31 -6.06 -21.69
N ARG A 461 13.72 -6.42 -22.84
CA ARG A 461 13.92 -7.76 -23.42
C ARG A 461 15.35 -7.98 -23.87
N VAL A 462 15.99 -6.97 -24.46
CA VAL A 462 17.42 -6.99 -24.82
C VAL A 462 18.30 -7.19 -23.58
N TYR A 463 18.04 -6.46 -22.50
CA TYR A 463 18.76 -6.60 -21.24
C TYR A 463 18.61 -7.98 -20.61
N GLY A 464 17.40 -8.53 -20.65
CA GLY A 464 17.14 -9.90 -20.20
C GLY A 464 17.86 -10.95 -21.05
N LYS A 465 17.84 -10.78 -22.39
CA LYS A 465 18.49 -11.68 -23.34
C LYS A 465 20.02 -11.63 -23.26
N LEU A 466 20.61 -10.45 -23.07
CA LEU A 466 22.06 -10.23 -23.03
C LEU A 466 22.66 -10.25 -21.61
N GLY A 467 21.83 -10.36 -20.57
CA GLY A 467 22.28 -10.40 -19.18
C GLY A 467 22.95 -9.11 -18.71
N VAL A 468 22.63 -7.95 -19.31
CA VAL A 468 23.21 -6.65 -18.93
C VAL A 468 22.19 -5.71 -18.30
N SER A 469 22.61 -5.05 -17.23
CA SER A 469 21.76 -4.16 -16.41
C SER A 469 22.06 -2.68 -16.61
N ARG A 470 23.05 -2.33 -17.44
CA ARG A 470 23.48 -0.94 -17.66
C ARG A 470 23.60 -0.63 -19.14
N ARG A 471 23.06 0.51 -19.53
CA ARG A 471 23.10 1.07 -20.89
C ARG A 471 24.52 1.18 -21.46
N GLN A 472 25.48 1.59 -20.64
CA GLN A 472 26.89 1.68 -21.03
C GLN A 472 27.49 0.30 -21.39
N LYS A 473 27.15 -0.73 -20.59
CA LYS A 473 27.58 -2.11 -20.83
C LYS A 473 26.90 -2.74 -22.06
N LEU A 474 25.70 -2.27 -22.41
CA LEU A 474 25.01 -2.65 -23.65
C LEU A 474 25.76 -2.08 -24.88
N SER A 475 26.21 -0.83 -24.83
CA SER A 475 27.02 -0.24 -25.91
C SER A 475 28.35 -0.97 -26.09
N GLU A 476 29.06 -1.26 -24.99
CA GLU A 476 30.34 -2.01 -25.02
C GLU A 476 30.19 -3.40 -25.65
N LEU A 477 29.16 -4.16 -25.27
CA LEU A 477 28.88 -5.48 -25.85
C LEU A 477 28.39 -5.41 -27.30
N TRP A 478 27.67 -4.35 -27.68
CA TRP A 478 27.20 -4.17 -29.05
C TRP A 478 28.37 -3.92 -30.00
N ASP A 479 29.36 -3.13 -29.57
CA ASP A 479 30.59 -2.89 -30.33
C ASP A 479 31.45 -4.15 -30.47
N GLU A 480 31.43 -5.05 -29.47
CA GLU A 480 32.06 -6.37 -29.56
C GLU A 480 31.31 -7.32 -30.53
N LEU A 481 29.98 -7.27 -30.56
CA LEU A 481 29.14 -8.06 -31.48
C LEU A 481 29.12 -7.53 -32.92
N ALA A 482 29.47 -6.25 -33.14
CA ALA A 482 29.46 -5.60 -34.44
C ALA A 482 30.82 -5.65 -35.17
N LYS A 483 31.90 -6.12 -34.51
CA LYS A 483 33.18 -6.38 -35.18
C LYS A 483 33.06 -7.67 -36.02
N PRO A 484 33.29 -7.62 -37.34
CA PRO A 484 33.36 -8.85 -38.13
C PRO A 484 34.56 -9.68 -37.65
N GLU A 485 34.35 -10.99 -37.47
CA GLU A 485 35.45 -11.95 -37.38
C GLU A 485 36.35 -11.78 -38.62
N GLU A 486 37.65 -11.56 -38.41
CA GLU A 486 38.67 -11.48 -39.48
C GLU A 486 38.81 -12.79 -40.25
#